data_AF-A0A1Q4DB81-F1
#
_entry.id   AF-A0A1Q4DB81-F1
#
_cell.length_a   1.000
_cell.length_b   1.000
_cell.length_c   1.000
_cell.angle_alpha   90.00
_cell.angle_beta   90.00
_cell.angle_gamma   90.00
#
_symmetry.space_group_name_H-M   'P 1'
#
loop_
_entity.id
_entity.type
_entity.pdbx_description
1 polymer ?
#
loop_
_entity_poly.entity_id
_entity_poly.type
_entity_poly.pdbx_seq_one_letter_code
_entity_poly.pdbx_strand_id
1 'polypeptide(L)'
;MERGIKAALEAVRPDLEVVRGATVTGYAQYSHLDVLPRFVRNYVGSQALARRIADRVARLPVGSDRSELATLLAGLEGALGAEAAVVEQLRRDLPGESILKLDVAAARPGMGGALSELVVGVSAKWSLRTDRAQDCVSQGGRLVGLRRGRMPHYAVVTIEPRPAMLKIIADGSGSVDCVYHLNLAALDVAIADVASTTPRARSWVDTYHRLVDQRRLLDFDDLLAEVAAH
;
A
#
# COMPACT_ATOMS: atom_id res chain seq x y z
N MET A 1 11.82 15.60 -1.19
CA MET A 1 10.46 15.55 -1.76
C MET A 1 9.42 15.16 -0.71
N GLU A 2 9.36 13.90 -0.27
CA GLU A 2 8.34 13.42 0.70
C GLU A 2 8.19 14.26 1.97
N ARG A 3 9.31 14.70 2.57
CA ARG A 3 9.29 15.58 3.75
C ARG A 3 8.53 16.89 3.49
N GLY A 4 8.72 17.48 2.31
CA GLY A 4 8.03 18.70 1.90
C GLY A 4 6.55 18.46 1.64
N ILE A 5 6.21 17.36 0.96
CA ILE A 5 4.81 16.96 0.71
C ILE A 5 4.08 16.76 2.05
N LYS A 6 4.69 16.01 2.98
CA LYS A 6 4.13 15.81 4.33
C LYS A 6 3.87 17.15 5.02
N ALA A 7 4.88 18.01 5.10
CA ALA A 7 4.75 19.30 5.78
C ALA A 7 3.66 20.19 5.15
N ALA A 8 3.52 20.17 3.82
CA ALA A 8 2.48 20.92 3.13
C ALA A 8 1.07 20.38 3.41
N LEU A 9 0.88 19.05 3.39
CA LEU A 9 -0.40 18.44 3.74
C LEU A 9 -0.80 18.72 5.19
N GLU A 10 0.14 18.64 6.13
CA GLU A 10 -0.09 18.96 7.55
C GLU A 10 -0.45 20.44 7.76
N ALA A 11 0.14 21.34 6.98
CA ALA A 11 -0.15 22.76 7.07
C ALA A 11 -1.59 23.09 6.63
N VAL A 12 -2.09 22.41 5.60
CA VAL A 12 -3.43 22.63 5.05
C VAL A 12 -4.51 21.90 5.86
N ARG A 13 -4.19 20.70 6.38
CA ARG A 13 -5.09 19.85 7.14
C ARG A 13 -4.41 19.31 8.40
N PRO A 14 -4.26 20.14 9.45
CA PRO A 14 -3.61 19.74 10.70
C PRO A 14 -4.40 18.68 11.50
N ASP A 15 -5.66 18.45 11.14
CA ASP A 15 -6.53 17.41 11.69
C ASP A 15 -6.25 16.01 11.12
N LEU A 16 -5.55 15.90 9.99
CA LEU A 16 -5.17 14.62 9.40
C LEU A 16 -3.85 14.11 9.98
N GLU A 17 -3.77 12.80 10.18
CA GLU A 17 -2.53 12.10 10.48
C GLU A 17 -1.74 11.90 9.18
N VAL A 18 -0.65 12.65 9.02
CA VAL A 18 0.22 12.54 7.83
C VAL A 18 1.51 11.80 8.18
N VAL A 19 1.80 10.74 7.45
CA VAL A 19 2.97 9.87 7.68
C VAL A 19 3.71 9.59 6.38
N ARG A 20 5.00 9.26 6.49
CA ARG A 20 5.84 8.84 5.35
C ARG A 20 6.07 7.33 5.38
N GLY A 21 6.19 6.72 4.20
CA GLY A 21 6.49 5.29 4.06
C GLY A 21 5.40 4.40 4.66
N ALA A 22 4.14 4.74 4.41
CA ALA A 22 3.00 4.07 5.02
C ALA A 22 2.64 2.77 4.28
N THR A 23 2.42 1.71 5.04
CA THR A 23 1.82 0.49 4.51
C THR A 23 0.30 0.62 4.53
N VAL A 24 -0.38 0.35 3.42
CA VAL A 24 -1.83 0.59 3.31
C VAL A 24 -2.65 -0.25 4.29
N THR A 25 -2.17 -1.44 4.67
CA THR A 25 -2.86 -2.35 5.61
C THR A 25 -2.94 -1.80 7.04
N GLY A 26 -2.27 -0.68 7.32
CA GLY A 26 -2.46 0.09 8.55
C GLY A 26 -3.78 0.89 8.58
N TYR A 27 -4.46 1.04 7.45
CA TYR A 27 -5.70 1.83 7.35
C TYR A 27 -6.94 0.95 7.25
N ALA A 28 -8.07 1.48 7.72
CA ALA A 28 -9.34 0.77 7.80
C ALA A 28 -9.70 0.08 6.47
N GLN A 29 -9.55 0.77 5.34
CA GLN A 29 -9.97 0.27 4.03
C GLN A 29 -9.21 -0.96 3.55
N TYR A 30 -7.96 -1.16 4.01
CA TYR A 30 -7.07 -2.21 3.52
C TYR A 30 -6.57 -3.16 4.62
N SER A 31 -7.01 -2.94 5.86
CA SER A 31 -6.63 -3.74 7.04
C SER A 31 -6.85 -5.25 6.86
N HIS A 32 -7.88 -5.63 6.12
CA HIS A 32 -8.23 -7.02 5.84
C HIS A 32 -7.14 -7.78 5.05
N LEU A 33 -6.29 -7.08 4.29
CA LEU A 33 -5.24 -7.72 3.49
C LEU A 33 -4.11 -8.33 4.35
N ASP A 34 -3.92 -7.84 5.58
CA ASP A 34 -2.88 -8.36 6.48
C ASP A 34 -3.40 -9.42 7.46
N VAL A 35 -4.72 -9.68 7.53
CA VAL A 35 -5.30 -10.62 8.52
C VAL A 35 -4.70 -12.02 8.41
N LEU A 36 -4.71 -12.60 7.20
CA LEU A 36 -4.23 -13.96 6.98
C LEU A 36 -2.69 -14.05 7.04
N PRO A 37 -1.91 -13.16 6.39
CA PRO A 37 -0.45 -13.13 6.58
C PRO A 37 -0.03 -12.97 8.05
N ARG A 38 -0.72 -12.13 8.82
CA ARG A 38 -0.47 -11.94 10.25
C ARG A 38 -0.78 -13.18 11.06
N PHE A 39 -1.92 -13.84 10.79
CA PHE A 39 -2.26 -15.12 11.42
C PHE A 39 -1.17 -16.16 11.17
N VAL A 40 -0.79 -16.37 9.92
CA VAL A 40 0.22 -17.38 9.55
C VAL A 40 1.58 -17.07 10.17
N ARG A 41 2.01 -15.80 10.19
CA ARG A 41 3.28 -15.39 10.83
C ARG A 41 3.26 -15.60 12.34
N ASN A 42 2.13 -15.39 12.99
CA ASN A 42 2.01 -15.43 14.45
C ASN A 42 1.54 -16.79 14.98
N TYR A 43 1.22 -17.74 14.11
CA TYR A 43 0.81 -19.07 14.52
C TYR A 43 1.96 -19.80 15.21
N VAL A 44 1.76 -20.14 16.48
CA VAL A 44 2.67 -20.97 17.29
C VAL A 44 1.96 -22.29 17.55
N GLY A 45 2.47 -23.37 16.99
CA GLY A 45 1.88 -24.70 17.17
C GLY A 45 1.99 -25.19 18.61
N SER A 46 0.97 -25.92 19.08
CA SER A 46 0.90 -26.47 20.44
C SER A 46 1.71 -27.76 20.65
N GLN A 47 2.48 -28.19 19.65
CA GLN A 47 3.21 -29.46 19.64
C GLN A 47 4.23 -29.57 20.78
N ALA A 48 4.91 -28.47 21.12
CA ALA A 48 5.86 -28.45 22.23
C ALA A 48 5.17 -28.65 23.59
N LEU A 49 3.96 -28.11 23.76
CA LEU A 49 3.16 -28.31 24.96
C LEU A 49 2.66 -29.76 25.05
N ALA A 50 2.15 -30.31 23.94
CA ALA A 50 1.69 -31.70 23.87
C ALA A 50 2.82 -32.68 24.27
N ARG A 51 4.03 -32.51 23.73
CA ARG A 51 5.20 -33.31 24.10
C ARG A 51 5.54 -33.23 25.59
N ARG A 52 5.49 -32.03 26.19
CA ARG A 52 5.73 -31.86 27.63
C ARG A 52 4.69 -32.59 28.49
N ILE A 53 3.44 -32.64 28.04
CA ILE A 53 2.37 -33.38 28.73
C ILE A 53 2.60 -34.88 28.58
N ALA A 54 2.95 -35.35 27.37
CA ALA A 54 3.31 -36.74 27.11
C ALA A 54 4.47 -37.21 28.00
N ASP A 55 5.52 -36.41 28.13
CA ASP A 55 6.66 -36.69 29.03
C ASP A 55 6.24 -36.81 30.50
N ARG A 56 5.23 -36.03 30.93
CA ARG A 56 4.73 -36.09 32.31
C ARG A 56 3.86 -37.32 32.53
N VAL A 57 3.00 -37.68 31.57
CA VAL A 57 2.18 -38.89 31.62
C VAL A 57 3.05 -40.15 31.58
N ALA A 58 4.14 -40.14 30.82
CA ALA A 58 5.10 -41.26 30.77
C ALA A 58 5.75 -41.56 32.14
N ARG A 59 5.79 -40.59 33.06
CA ARG A 59 6.34 -40.74 34.42
C ARG A 59 5.31 -41.22 35.46
N LEU A 60 4.03 -41.32 35.10
CA LEU A 60 3.01 -41.84 36.01
C LEU A 60 3.19 -43.35 36.25
N PRO A 61 2.73 -43.88 37.39
CA PRO A 61 2.71 -45.33 37.64
C PRO A 61 2.00 -46.08 36.51
N VAL A 62 2.45 -47.30 36.23
CA VAL A 62 1.83 -48.15 35.22
C VAL A 62 0.47 -48.62 35.74
N GLY A 63 -0.59 -48.39 34.95
CA GLY A 63 -1.97 -48.71 35.29
C GLY A 63 -2.92 -48.40 34.14
N SER A 64 -4.20 -48.75 34.30
CA SER A 64 -5.27 -48.49 33.32
C SER A 64 -5.34 -47.01 32.93
N ASP A 65 -5.31 -46.14 33.93
CA ASP A 65 -5.52 -44.70 33.76
C ASP A 65 -4.36 -44.06 32.99
N ARG A 66 -3.13 -44.53 33.20
CA ARG A 66 -1.96 -44.11 32.41
C ARG A 66 -2.11 -44.52 30.94
N SER A 67 -2.54 -45.74 30.67
CA SER A 67 -2.74 -46.24 29.31
C SER A 67 -3.85 -45.48 28.57
N GLU A 68 -4.93 -45.15 29.27
CA GLU A 68 -6.02 -44.33 28.75
C GLU A 68 -5.53 -42.91 28.42
N LEU A 69 -4.83 -42.25 29.36
CA LEU A 69 -4.25 -40.91 29.13
C LEU A 69 -3.24 -40.90 27.97
N ALA A 70 -2.40 -41.94 27.84
CA ALA A 70 -1.46 -42.05 26.74
C ALA A 70 -2.18 -42.19 25.38
N THR A 71 -3.28 -42.95 25.33
CA THR A 71 -4.09 -43.11 24.12
C THR A 71 -4.76 -41.79 23.71
N LEU A 72 -5.35 -41.08 24.68
CA LEU A 72 -5.96 -39.76 24.45
C LEU A 72 -4.91 -38.74 23.98
N LEU A 73 -3.72 -38.75 24.57
CA LEU A 73 -2.61 -37.86 24.15
C LEU A 73 -2.12 -38.16 22.74
N ALA A 74 -1.98 -39.44 22.37
CA ALA A 74 -1.60 -39.80 21.01
C ALA A 74 -2.63 -39.31 19.98
N GLY A 75 -3.93 -39.44 20.30
CA GLY A 75 -5.02 -38.88 19.48
C GLY A 75 -4.93 -37.35 19.36
N LEU A 76 -4.68 -36.65 20.47
CA LEU A 76 -4.51 -35.20 20.50
C LEU A 76 -3.28 -34.75 19.71
N GLU A 77 -2.13 -35.42 19.85
CA GLU A 77 -0.92 -35.13 19.09
C GLU A 77 -1.13 -35.30 17.58
N GLY A 78 -1.86 -36.34 17.18
CA GLY A 78 -2.26 -36.55 15.79
C GLY A 78 -3.12 -35.40 15.24
N ALA A 79 -4.15 -34.98 15.99
CA ALA A 79 -5.01 -33.87 15.61
C ALA A 79 -4.25 -32.54 15.49
N LEU A 80 -3.42 -32.20 16.48
CA LEU A 80 -2.58 -31.00 16.47
C LEU A 80 -1.54 -31.04 15.34
N GLY A 81 -1.00 -32.21 15.02
CA GLY A 81 -0.12 -32.42 13.87
C GLY A 81 -0.83 -32.13 12.55
N ALA A 82 -2.07 -32.61 12.39
CA ALA A 82 -2.88 -32.35 11.20
C ALA A 82 -3.21 -30.86 11.05
N GLU A 83 -3.61 -30.17 12.12
CA GLU A 83 -3.86 -28.73 12.10
C GLU A 83 -2.62 -27.93 11.71
N ALA A 84 -1.45 -28.24 12.30
CA ALA A 84 -0.20 -27.57 11.97
C ALA A 84 0.21 -27.80 10.51
N ALA A 85 -0.03 -28.99 9.96
CA ALA A 85 0.23 -29.29 8.56
C ALA A 85 -0.64 -28.43 7.62
N VAL A 86 -1.91 -28.19 7.97
CA VAL A 86 -2.80 -27.29 7.21
C VAL A 86 -2.27 -25.86 7.24
N VAL A 87 -1.83 -25.36 8.40
CA VAL A 87 -1.26 -24.00 8.49
C VAL A 87 0.03 -23.87 7.69
N GLU A 88 0.90 -24.88 7.72
CA GLU A 88 2.13 -24.88 6.93
C GLU A 88 1.87 -25.00 5.42
N GLN A 89 0.81 -25.72 5.04
CA GLN A 89 0.34 -25.70 3.66
C GLN A 89 -0.16 -24.31 3.26
N LEU A 90 -1.02 -23.69 4.08
CA LEU A 90 -1.47 -22.31 3.85
C LEU A 90 -0.30 -21.34 3.71
N ARG A 91 0.75 -21.49 4.53
CA ARG A 91 1.95 -20.65 4.47
C ARG A 91 2.71 -20.79 3.15
N ARG A 92 2.81 -22.01 2.62
CA ARG A 92 3.48 -22.29 1.34
C ARG A 92 2.67 -21.80 0.15
N ASP A 93 1.35 -21.97 0.23
CA ASP A 93 0.44 -21.69 -0.88
C ASP A 93 -0.02 -20.23 -0.91
N LEU A 94 0.08 -19.50 0.22
CA LEU A 94 -0.28 -18.08 0.25
C LEU A 94 0.64 -17.31 -0.69
N PRO A 95 0.10 -16.54 -1.64
CA PRO A 95 0.92 -15.60 -2.39
C PRO A 95 1.52 -14.59 -1.41
N GLY A 96 2.84 -14.39 -1.52
CA GLY A 96 3.50 -13.24 -0.92
C GLY A 96 3.05 -11.98 -1.64
N GLU A 97 1.87 -11.46 -1.30
CA GLU A 97 1.41 -10.22 -1.90
C GLU A 97 2.37 -9.08 -1.55
N SER A 98 2.82 -8.37 -2.57
CA SER A 98 3.63 -7.16 -2.36
C SER A 98 2.82 -6.18 -1.52
N ILE A 99 3.36 -5.83 -0.35
CA ILE A 99 2.76 -4.86 0.55
C ILE A 99 2.70 -3.53 -0.19
N LEU A 100 1.50 -3.02 -0.45
CA LEU A 100 1.32 -1.70 -1.01
C LEU A 100 1.84 -0.66 -0.02
N LYS A 101 2.83 0.10 -0.47
CA LYS A 101 3.46 1.17 0.30
C LYS A 101 3.27 2.49 -0.42
N LEU A 102 2.87 3.49 0.35
CA LEU A 102 2.74 4.87 -0.08
C LEU A 102 3.93 5.66 0.46
N ASP A 103 4.47 6.55 -0.38
CA ASP A 103 5.60 7.39 0.01
C ASP A 103 5.16 8.41 1.07
N VAL A 104 3.95 8.97 0.90
CA VAL A 104 3.24 9.78 1.91
C VAL A 104 1.78 9.35 1.98
N ALA A 105 1.20 9.31 3.17
CA ALA A 105 -0.22 9.04 3.38
C ALA A 105 -0.78 10.04 4.38
N ALA A 106 -1.97 10.57 4.10
CA ALA A 106 -2.75 11.41 5.00
C ALA A 106 -4.05 10.68 5.32
N ALA A 107 -4.34 10.53 6.62
CA ALA A 107 -5.48 9.75 7.09
C ALA A 107 -6.29 10.49 8.14
N ARG A 108 -7.60 10.26 8.14
CA ARG A 108 -8.49 10.74 9.19
C ARG A 108 -8.37 9.80 10.39
N PRO A 109 -8.03 10.30 11.59
CA PRO A 109 -7.92 9.46 12.78
C PRO A 109 -9.22 8.72 13.06
N GLY A 110 -9.11 7.42 13.38
CA GLY A 110 -10.26 6.63 13.81
C GLY A 110 -10.72 7.03 15.22
N MET A 111 -12.02 6.95 15.47
CA MET A 111 -12.59 7.19 16.80
C MET A 111 -12.50 5.92 17.67
N GLY A 112 -12.24 6.09 18.96
CA GLY A 112 -12.34 5.01 19.95
C GLY A 112 -11.42 3.80 19.71
N GLY A 113 -10.24 4.02 19.13
CA GLY A 113 -9.26 2.95 18.84
C GLY A 113 -9.50 2.23 17.50
N ALA A 114 -10.45 2.68 16.68
CA ALA A 114 -10.58 2.23 15.30
C ALA A 114 -9.36 2.66 14.46
N LEU A 115 -9.07 1.91 13.39
CA LEU A 115 -8.02 2.27 12.44
C LEU A 115 -8.37 3.57 11.70
N SER A 116 -7.35 4.38 11.42
CA SER A 116 -7.48 5.60 10.62
C SER A 116 -7.99 5.29 9.21
N GLU A 117 -8.80 6.18 8.65
CA GLU A 117 -9.29 6.10 7.28
C GLU A 117 -8.31 6.83 6.36
N LEU A 118 -7.73 6.13 5.39
CA LEU A 118 -6.84 6.76 4.40
C LEU A 118 -7.63 7.76 3.55
N VAL A 119 -7.22 9.03 3.54
CA VAL A 119 -7.88 10.09 2.75
C VAL A 119 -7.09 10.32 1.47
N VAL A 120 -5.78 10.49 1.58
CA VAL A 120 -4.88 10.71 0.44
C VAL A 120 -3.68 9.79 0.54
N GLY A 121 -3.37 9.10 -0.56
CA GLY A 121 -2.13 8.35 -0.75
C GLY A 121 -1.29 9.00 -1.84
N VAL A 122 0.00 9.19 -1.58
CA VAL A 122 0.92 9.83 -2.51
C VAL A 122 2.09 8.90 -2.87
N SER A 123 2.31 8.76 -4.17
CA SER A 123 3.55 8.27 -4.74
C SER A 123 4.42 9.44 -5.18
N ALA A 124 5.53 9.67 -4.50
CA ALA A 124 6.45 10.77 -4.77
C ALA A 124 7.61 10.29 -5.67
N LYS A 125 7.73 10.87 -6.86
CA LYS A 125 8.73 10.46 -7.85
C LYS A 125 9.52 11.67 -8.34
N TRP A 126 10.77 11.79 -7.88
CA TRP A 126 11.68 12.86 -8.33
C TRP A 126 11.92 12.78 -9.85
N SER A 127 12.14 11.58 -10.38
CA SER A 127 12.19 11.32 -11.82
C SER A 127 11.51 10.00 -12.14
N LEU A 128 10.97 9.91 -13.35
CA LEU A 128 10.26 8.74 -13.83
C LEU A 128 11.12 7.95 -14.83
N ARG A 129 10.92 6.64 -14.80
CA ARG A 129 11.32 5.69 -15.84
C ARG A 129 10.12 4.80 -16.10
N THR A 130 10.06 4.13 -17.25
CA THR A 130 8.86 3.40 -17.68
C THR A 130 8.37 2.42 -16.61
N ASP A 131 9.26 1.64 -16.01
CA ASP A 131 8.91 0.70 -14.93
C ASP A 131 8.42 1.41 -13.67
N ARG A 132 8.99 2.57 -13.29
CA ARG A 132 8.49 3.36 -12.13
C ARG A 132 7.12 3.99 -12.40
N ALA A 133 6.88 4.41 -13.63
CA ALA A 133 5.58 4.93 -14.04
C ALA A 133 4.52 3.82 -14.00
N GLN A 134 4.85 2.63 -14.51
CA GLN A 134 3.98 1.46 -14.45
C GLN A 134 3.75 0.97 -13.01
N ASP A 135 4.74 1.06 -12.13
CA ASP A 135 4.58 0.78 -10.71
C ASP A 135 3.51 1.68 -10.07
N CYS A 136 3.54 3.00 -10.33
CA CYS A 136 2.49 3.91 -9.86
C CYS A 136 1.09 3.49 -10.35
N VAL A 137 0.95 3.12 -11.62
CA VAL A 137 -0.33 2.69 -12.22
C VAL A 137 -0.82 1.39 -11.58
N SER A 138 0.08 0.42 -11.37
CA SER A 138 -0.21 -0.86 -10.71
C SER A 138 -0.65 -0.66 -9.26
N GLN A 139 0.05 0.18 -8.50
CA GLN A 139 -0.31 0.52 -7.12
C GLN A 139 -1.70 1.15 -7.04
N GLY A 140 -2.00 2.10 -7.92
CA GLY A 140 -3.31 2.72 -8.01
C GLY A 140 -4.42 1.73 -8.33
N GLY A 141 -4.20 0.85 -9.32
CA GLY A 141 -5.15 -0.22 -9.66
C GLY A 141 -5.43 -1.15 -8.48
N ARG A 142 -4.41 -1.48 -7.67
CA ARG A 142 -4.58 -2.30 -6.47
C ARG A 142 -5.29 -1.54 -5.34
N LEU A 143 -5.02 -0.24 -5.15
CA LEU A 143 -5.78 0.58 -4.20
C LEU A 143 -7.27 0.60 -4.55
N VAL A 144 -7.60 0.71 -5.84
CA VAL A 144 -8.99 0.63 -6.31
C VAL A 144 -9.57 -0.75 -6.05
N GLY A 145 -8.89 -1.81 -6.50
CA GLY A 145 -9.44 -3.17 -6.48
C GLY A 145 -9.52 -3.82 -5.09
N LEU A 146 -8.66 -3.42 -4.15
CA LEU A 146 -8.52 -4.06 -2.84
C LEU A 146 -9.13 -3.27 -1.68
N ARG A 147 -9.77 -2.12 -1.92
CA ARG A 147 -10.36 -1.34 -0.83
C ARG A 147 -11.67 -1.93 -0.33
N ARG A 148 -11.96 -1.71 0.96
CA ARG A 148 -13.29 -1.82 1.55
C ARG A 148 -13.69 -0.45 2.12
N GLY A 149 -14.50 0.30 1.38
CA GLY A 149 -14.95 1.64 1.77
C GLY A 149 -14.67 2.69 0.70
N ARG A 150 -14.62 3.96 1.13
CA ARG A 150 -14.37 5.11 0.25
C ARG A 150 -12.97 5.01 -0.36
N MET A 151 -12.87 5.35 -1.64
CA MET A 151 -11.59 5.42 -2.35
C MET A 151 -10.77 6.61 -1.79
N PRO A 152 -9.53 6.40 -1.31
CA PRO A 152 -8.63 7.50 -1.04
C PRO A 152 -8.22 8.19 -2.35
N HIS A 153 -7.96 9.50 -2.31
CA HIS A 153 -7.34 10.18 -3.43
C HIS A 153 -5.92 9.65 -3.62
N TYR A 154 -5.63 9.05 -4.77
CA TYR A 154 -4.31 8.53 -5.10
C TYR A 154 -3.59 9.46 -6.08
N ALA A 155 -2.61 10.19 -5.54
CA ALA A 155 -1.83 11.20 -6.23
C ALA A 155 -0.43 10.67 -6.58
N VAL A 156 0.06 11.06 -7.76
CA VAL A 156 1.50 10.96 -8.07
C VAL A 156 2.08 12.36 -8.09
N VAL A 157 3.01 12.66 -7.18
CA VAL A 157 3.71 13.95 -7.16
C VAL A 157 5.06 13.79 -7.83
N THR A 158 5.42 14.68 -8.76
CA THR A 158 6.66 14.56 -9.53
C THR A 158 7.31 15.90 -9.90
N ILE A 159 8.57 15.84 -10.33
CA ILE A 159 9.25 16.92 -11.06
C ILE A 159 9.77 16.45 -12.43
N GLU A 160 9.19 15.37 -12.95
CA GLU A 160 9.61 14.78 -14.22
C GLU A 160 9.45 15.77 -15.38
N PRO A 161 10.55 16.14 -16.06
CA PRO A 161 10.49 17.15 -17.12
C PRO A 161 9.99 16.64 -18.48
N ARG A 162 9.90 15.32 -18.69
CA ARG A 162 9.58 14.74 -20.01
C ARG A 162 8.08 14.47 -20.15
N PRO A 163 7.36 15.11 -21.09
CA PRO A 163 5.94 14.85 -21.32
C PRO A 163 5.62 13.39 -21.67
N ALA A 164 6.54 12.69 -22.34
CA ALA A 164 6.36 11.27 -22.64
C ALA A 164 6.30 10.39 -21.38
N MET A 165 7.06 10.73 -20.32
CA MET A 165 7.02 10.00 -19.06
C MET A 165 5.78 10.34 -18.24
N LEU A 166 5.40 11.63 -18.21
CA LEU A 166 4.16 12.09 -17.58
C LEU A 166 2.94 11.45 -18.22
N LYS A 167 2.94 11.29 -19.55
CA LYS A 167 1.88 10.60 -20.30
C LYS A 167 1.63 9.18 -19.77
N ILE A 168 2.67 8.40 -19.44
CA ILE A 168 2.48 7.01 -18.99
C ILE A 168 1.58 6.92 -17.74
N ILE A 169 1.69 7.88 -16.82
CA ILE A 169 0.90 7.91 -15.58
C ILE A 169 -0.39 8.74 -15.68
N ALA A 170 -0.38 9.83 -16.45
CA ALA A 170 -1.49 10.78 -16.51
C ALA A 170 -2.56 10.39 -17.55
N ASP A 171 -2.14 9.73 -18.64
CA ASP A 171 -2.97 9.44 -19.82
C ASP A 171 -3.86 8.19 -19.67
N GLY A 172 -3.79 7.52 -18.52
CA GLY A 172 -4.36 6.20 -18.28
C GLY A 172 -5.75 6.17 -17.60
N SER A 173 -6.18 4.93 -17.32
CA SER A 173 -7.55 4.45 -17.05
C SER A 173 -8.12 4.71 -15.65
N GLY A 174 -7.79 5.82 -15.00
CA GLY A 174 -8.31 6.14 -13.66
C GLY A 174 -7.63 5.39 -12.50
N SER A 175 -6.51 4.69 -12.75
CA SER A 175 -5.71 4.10 -11.67
C SER A 175 -4.99 5.15 -10.82
N VAL A 176 -4.59 6.27 -11.43
CA VAL A 176 -4.04 7.45 -10.75
C VAL A 176 -5.10 8.54 -10.85
N ASP A 177 -5.50 9.15 -9.73
CA ASP A 177 -6.53 10.19 -9.77
C ASP A 177 -5.99 11.43 -10.48
N CYS A 178 -4.81 11.91 -10.07
CA CYS A 178 -4.11 12.97 -10.78
C CYS A 178 -2.59 12.92 -10.57
N VAL A 179 -1.85 13.48 -11.52
CA VAL A 179 -0.42 13.73 -11.41
C VAL A 179 -0.22 15.21 -11.07
N TYR A 180 0.55 15.48 -10.03
CA TYR A 180 0.84 16.83 -9.56
C TYR A 180 2.31 17.16 -9.76
N HIS A 181 2.61 18.21 -10.52
CA HIS A 181 3.97 18.67 -10.75
C HIS A 181 4.36 19.73 -9.71
N LEU A 182 5.54 19.64 -9.10
CA LEU A 182 5.94 20.61 -8.05
C LEU A 182 6.16 22.05 -8.56
N ASN A 183 6.24 22.24 -9.87
CA ASN A 183 6.34 23.56 -10.48
C ASN A 183 5.85 23.47 -11.92
N LEU A 184 4.54 23.42 -12.11
CA LEU A 184 3.95 23.19 -13.44
C LEU A 184 4.26 24.34 -14.40
N ALA A 185 4.29 25.58 -13.90
CA ALA A 185 4.60 26.78 -14.67
C ALA A 185 6.04 26.75 -15.24
N ALA A 186 7.03 26.35 -14.45
CA ALA A 186 8.40 26.24 -14.94
C ALA A 186 8.54 25.12 -15.99
N LEU A 187 7.76 24.04 -15.86
CA LEU A 187 7.74 22.97 -16.85
C LEU A 187 7.19 23.44 -18.19
N ASP A 188 6.10 24.22 -18.19
CA ASP A 188 5.51 24.80 -19.39
C ASP A 188 6.54 25.62 -20.18
N VAL A 189 7.21 26.56 -19.49
CA VAL A 189 8.27 27.39 -20.07
C VAL A 189 9.40 26.52 -20.64
N ALA A 190 9.88 25.54 -19.87
CA ALA A 190 10.98 24.68 -20.31
C ALA A 190 10.61 23.85 -21.55
N ILE A 191 9.38 23.35 -21.65
CA ILE A 191 8.90 22.61 -22.82
C ILE A 191 8.80 23.54 -24.03
N ALA A 192 8.26 24.74 -23.86
CA ALA A 192 8.16 25.74 -24.93
C ALA A 192 9.53 26.14 -25.47
N ASP A 193 10.49 26.41 -24.58
CA ASP A 193 11.87 26.77 -24.94
C ASP A 193 12.55 25.66 -25.76
N VAL A 194 12.42 24.40 -25.33
CA VAL A 194 12.99 23.28 -26.07
C VAL A 194 12.29 23.07 -27.41
N ALA A 195 10.97 23.25 -27.48
CA ALA A 195 10.22 23.15 -28.72
C ALA A 195 10.55 24.25 -29.73
N SER A 196 10.95 25.44 -29.26
CA SER A 196 11.37 26.56 -30.11
C SER A 196 12.67 26.26 -30.89
N THR A 197 13.57 25.48 -30.29
CA THR A 197 14.89 25.14 -30.87
C THR A 197 14.93 23.74 -31.48
N THR A 198 13.99 22.86 -31.11
CA THR A 198 13.96 21.46 -31.53
C THR A 198 12.62 21.13 -32.20
N PRO A 199 12.53 21.09 -33.55
CA PRO A 199 11.27 20.85 -34.27
C PRO A 199 10.54 19.54 -33.90
N ARG A 200 11.28 18.51 -33.48
CA ARG A 200 10.72 17.22 -33.03
C ARG A 200 10.05 17.29 -31.65
N ALA A 201 10.34 18.31 -30.86
CA ALA A 201 9.77 18.52 -29.53
C ALA A 201 8.39 19.19 -29.56
N ARG A 202 7.86 19.58 -30.74
CA ARG A 202 6.48 20.07 -30.86
C ARG A 202 5.44 19.10 -30.31
N SER A 203 5.62 17.80 -30.55
CA SER A 203 4.72 16.78 -30.00
C SER A 203 4.74 16.69 -28.46
N TRP A 204 5.79 17.22 -27.81
CA TRP A 204 5.89 17.30 -26.36
C TRP A 204 5.00 18.41 -25.81
N VAL A 205 4.91 19.54 -26.51
CA VAL A 205 3.98 20.64 -26.21
C VAL A 205 2.54 20.14 -26.30
N ASP A 206 2.17 19.49 -27.40
CA ASP A 206 0.83 18.92 -27.59
C ASP A 206 0.49 17.89 -26.50
N THR A 207 1.46 17.03 -26.16
CA THR A 207 1.27 16.03 -25.11
C THR A 207 1.07 16.69 -23.75
N TYR A 208 1.89 17.68 -23.43
CA TYR A 208 1.83 18.42 -22.16
C TYR A 208 0.49 19.14 -22.00
N HIS A 209 0.12 20.01 -22.95
CA HIS A 209 -1.13 20.78 -22.85
C HIS A 209 -2.34 19.86 -22.80
N ARG A 210 -2.38 18.80 -23.61
CA ARG A 210 -3.46 17.82 -23.54
C ARG A 210 -3.62 17.19 -22.15
N LEU A 211 -2.52 16.89 -21.45
CA LEU A 211 -2.60 16.35 -20.08
C LEU A 211 -3.10 17.40 -19.08
N VAL A 212 -2.69 18.65 -19.23
CA VAL A 212 -3.15 19.78 -18.40
C VAL A 212 -4.63 20.09 -18.65
N ASP A 213 -5.04 20.20 -19.91
CA ASP A 213 -6.41 20.48 -20.34
C ASP A 213 -7.39 19.40 -19.87
N GLN A 214 -6.95 18.13 -19.87
CA GLN A 214 -7.73 17.00 -19.35
C GLN A 214 -7.72 16.92 -17.81
N ARG A 215 -7.09 17.87 -17.11
CA ARG A 215 -6.90 17.87 -15.65
C ARG A 215 -6.24 16.60 -15.12
N ARG A 216 -5.33 16.03 -15.91
CA ARG A 216 -4.56 14.81 -15.56
C ARG A 216 -3.16 15.15 -15.07
N LEU A 217 -2.65 16.33 -15.42
CA LEU A 217 -1.43 16.93 -14.91
C LEU A 217 -1.79 18.30 -14.33
N LEU A 218 -1.63 18.47 -13.02
CA LEU A 218 -1.98 19.68 -12.29
C LEU A 218 -0.76 20.21 -11.51
N ASP A 219 -0.86 21.43 -10.98
CA ASP A 219 0.17 21.96 -10.10
C ASP A 219 0.05 21.36 -8.70
N PHE A 220 1.14 21.29 -7.94
CA PHE A 220 1.11 20.79 -6.58
C PHE A 220 0.14 21.55 -5.67
N ASP A 221 -0.09 22.84 -5.92
CA ASP A 221 -1.08 23.63 -5.17
C ASP A 221 -2.51 23.10 -5.38
N ASP A 222 -2.82 22.50 -6.54
CA ASP A 222 -4.12 21.86 -6.77
C ASP A 222 -4.32 20.61 -5.89
N LEU A 223 -3.26 19.87 -5.57
CA LEU A 223 -3.33 18.76 -4.59
C LEU A 223 -3.69 19.30 -3.21
N LEU A 224 -3.06 20.40 -2.81
CA LEU A 224 -3.34 21.04 -1.53
C LEU A 224 -4.79 21.51 -1.45
N ALA A 225 -5.31 22.11 -2.52
CA ALA A 225 -6.72 22.51 -2.62
C ALA A 225 -7.67 21.30 -2.55
N GLU A 226 -7.35 20.20 -3.24
CA GLU A 226 -8.13 18.96 -3.19
C GLU A 226 -8.17 18.41 -1.76
N VAL A 227 -7.04 18.33 -1.06
CA VAL A 227 -6.96 17.85 0.32
C VAL A 227 -7.68 18.79 1.30
N ALA A 228 -7.65 20.10 1.06
CA ALA A 228 -8.40 21.07 1.86
C ALA A 228 -9.92 20.87 1.79
N ALA A 229 -10.42 20.37 0.65
CA ALA A 229 -11.84 20.20 0.40
C ALA A 229 -12.46 18.90 0.97
N HIS A 230 -11.65 17.89 1.33
CA HIS A 230 -12.10 16.62 1.93
C HIS A 230 -12.26 16.65 3.45
#